data_AF-A0A5C7PMG2-F1
#
_entry.id   AF-A0A5C7PMG2-F1
#
_cell.length_a   1.000
_cell.length_b   1.000
_cell.length_c   1.000
_cell.angle_alpha   90.00
_cell.angle_beta   90.00
_cell.angle_gamma   90.00
#
_symmetry.space_group_name_H-M   'P 1'
#
loop_
_entity.id
_entity.type
_entity.pdbx_description
1 polymer ?
#
loop_
_entity_poly.entity_id
_entity_poly.type
_entity_poly.pdbx_seq_one_letter_code
_entity_poly.pdbx_strand_id
1 'polypeptide(L)'
;MSVVYVVQESPNRDLGAAAKFGDLKLLLPAGDIVLSPGPTIRRLREGLRSFSNHDYLLLMGDPVAIGLATSIAAEFNLGRVRFLKWSRRGAVYFPIEADLQLRPAEVCV
;
A
#
# COMPACT_ATOMS: atom_id res chain seq x y z
N MET A 1 0.69 -15.66 -6.99
CA MET A 1 1.82 -14.71 -6.92
C MET A 1 1.33 -13.50 -6.16
N SER A 2 2.12 -12.96 -5.23
CA SER A 2 1.76 -11.75 -4.48
C SER A 2 1.94 -10.50 -5.34
N VAL A 3 1.18 -9.46 -5.06
CA VAL A 3 1.28 -8.16 -5.73
C VAL A 3 1.77 -7.09 -4.74
N VAL A 4 2.68 -6.24 -5.20
CA VAL A 4 3.12 -5.05 -4.48
C VAL A 4 2.47 -3.83 -5.12
N TYR A 5 1.46 -3.31 -4.46
CA TYR A 5 0.72 -2.13 -4.87
C TYR A 5 1.50 -0.87 -4.51
N VAL A 6 2.07 -0.23 -5.52
CA VAL A 6 2.79 1.05 -5.37
C VAL A 6 1.76 2.16 -5.44
N VAL A 7 1.57 2.89 -4.33
CA VAL A 7 0.53 3.93 -4.25
C VAL A 7 0.71 4.97 -5.34
N GLN A 8 1.90 5.55 -5.44
CA GLN A 8 2.21 6.51 -6.46
C GLN A 8 3.72 6.48 -6.73
N GLU A 9 4.07 6.67 -8.01
CA GLU A 9 5.45 6.66 -8.47
C GLU A 9 6.23 7.85 -7.91
N SER A 10 7.47 7.61 -7.52
CA SER A 10 8.43 8.66 -7.19
C SER A 10 9.66 8.46 -8.07
N PRO A 11 9.99 9.42 -8.97
CA PRO A 11 11.03 9.23 -9.99
C PRO A 11 12.44 9.00 -9.43
N ASN A 12 12.66 9.27 -8.13
CA ASN A 12 13.96 9.13 -7.47
C ASN A 12 14.06 7.89 -6.58
N ARG A 13 13.19 6.88 -6.74
CA ARG A 13 13.16 5.70 -5.86
C ARG A 13 13.23 4.40 -6.65
N ASP A 14 14.25 3.60 -6.36
CA ASP A 14 14.40 2.25 -6.91
C ASP A 14 13.39 1.29 -6.26
N LEU A 15 12.60 0.62 -7.10
CA LEU A 15 11.60 -0.37 -6.71
C LEU A 15 12.11 -1.82 -6.81
N GLY A 16 13.35 -2.04 -7.28
CA GLY A 16 13.92 -3.37 -7.49
C GLY A 16 13.96 -4.21 -6.20
N ALA A 17 14.20 -3.60 -5.05
CA ALA A 17 14.13 -4.29 -3.76
C ALA A 17 12.70 -4.72 -3.38
N ALA A 18 11.68 -3.98 -3.82
CA ALA A 18 10.28 -4.30 -3.57
C ALA A 18 9.76 -5.42 -4.49
N ALA A 19 10.28 -5.53 -5.72
CA ALA A 19 9.92 -6.59 -6.68
C ALA A 19 10.21 -8.01 -6.15
N LYS A 20 11.09 -8.14 -5.14
CA LYS A 20 11.34 -9.42 -4.43
C LYS A 20 10.12 -9.95 -3.67
N PHE A 21 9.13 -9.09 -3.38
CA PHE A 21 7.93 -9.43 -2.62
C PHE A 21 6.73 -9.76 -3.51
N GLY A 22 6.81 -9.54 -4.82
CA GLY A 22 5.71 -9.75 -5.75
C GLY A 22 5.74 -8.83 -6.96
N ASP A 23 4.77 -9.00 -7.84
CA ASP A 23 4.63 -8.19 -9.05
C ASP A 23 4.28 -6.75 -8.68
N LEU A 24 5.02 -5.79 -9.23
CA LEU A 24 4.76 -4.37 -8.97
C LEU A 24 3.52 -3.90 -9.74
N LYS A 25 2.55 -3.30 -9.04
CA LYS A 25 1.38 -2.67 -9.64
C LYS A 25 1.25 -1.22 -9.20
N LEU A 26 1.47 -0.30 -10.13
CA LEU A 26 1.32 1.13 -9.88
C LEU A 26 -0.16 1.52 -9.84
N LEU A 27 -0.60 2.18 -8.76
CA LEU A 27 -1.98 2.63 -8.58
C LEU A 27 -2.21 4.01 -9.21
N LEU A 28 -1.34 4.98 -8.93
CA LEU A 28 -1.44 6.34 -9.44
C LEU A 28 -0.18 6.77 -10.19
N PRO A 29 -0.31 7.55 -11.28
CA PRO A 29 0.85 8.14 -11.95
C PRO A 29 1.54 9.18 -11.08
N ALA A 30 2.80 9.50 -11.39
CA ALA A 30 3.49 10.64 -10.77
C ALA A 30 2.78 11.98 -11.07
N GLY A 31 2.87 12.94 -10.14
CA GLY A 31 2.28 14.27 -10.25
C GLY A 31 1.42 14.65 -9.04
N ASP A 32 0.95 15.89 -8.99
CA ASP A 32 0.10 16.37 -7.89
C ASP A 32 -1.30 15.75 -7.97
N ILE A 33 -1.88 15.37 -6.82
CA ILE A 33 -3.28 14.87 -6.68
C ILE A 33 -4.32 15.93 -7.05
N VAL A 34 -3.90 17.14 -7.41
CA VAL A 34 -4.70 18.36 -7.65
C VAL A 34 -5.84 18.18 -8.68
N LEU A 35 -5.95 17.07 -9.40
CA LEU A 35 -6.99 16.86 -10.41
C LEU A 35 -8.31 16.20 -9.94
N SER A 36 -8.61 16.20 -8.64
CA SER A 36 -9.90 15.90 -7.97
C SER A 36 -9.99 14.55 -7.23
N PRO A 37 -10.60 14.53 -6.01
CA PRO A 37 -10.71 13.33 -5.19
C PRO A 37 -11.51 12.18 -5.83
N GLY A 38 -12.58 12.47 -6.57
CA GLY A 38 -13.49 11.46 -7.13
C GLY A 38 -12.81 10.47 -8.08
N PRO A 39 -12.16 10.93 -9.17
CA PRO A 39 -11.38 10.09 -10.08
C PRO A 39 -10.25 9.33 -9.38
N THR A 40 -9.59 9.96 -8.41
CA THR A 40 -8.52 9.34 -7.61
C THR A 40 -9.06 8.16 -6.81
N ILE A 41 -10.14 8.36 -6.06
CA ILE A 41 -10.81 7.29 -5.28
C ILE A 41 -11.29 6.16 -6.20
N ARG A 42 -11.90 6.50 -7.34
CA ARG A 42 -12.35 5.50 -8.32
C ARG A 42 -11.19 4.63 -8.81
N ARG A 43 -10.08 5.25 -9.22
CA ARG A 43 -8.89 4.55 -9.71
C ARG A 43 -8.26 3.66 -8.63
N LEU A 44 -8.19 4.16 -7.39
CA LEU A 44 -7.69 3.37 -6.26
C LEU A 44 -8.58 2.16 -5.97
N ARG A 45 -9.91 2.33 -5.94
CA ARG A 45 -10.87 1.22 -5.78
C ARG A 45 -10.75 0.19 -6.89
N GLU A 46 -10.66 0.62 -8.15
CA GLU A 46 -10.45 -0.29 -9.28
C GLU A 46 -9.12 -1.05 -9.17
N GLY A 47 -8.04 -0.35 -8.82
CA GLY A 47 -6.71 -0.91 -8.66
C GLY A 47 -6.61 -1.95 -7.54
N LEU A 48 -7.23 -1.66 -6.40
CA LEU A 48 -7.15 -2.45 -5.16
C LEU A 48 -8.26 -3.51 -5.02
N ARG A 49 -9.18 -3.65 -5.99
CA ARG A 49 -10.34 -4.55 -5.89
C ARG A 49 -10.01 -6.00 -5.52
N SER A 50 -8.82 -6.46 -5.88
CA SER A 50 -8.33 -7.83 -5.64
C SER A 50 -7.27 -7.91 -4.54
N PHE A 51 -7.08 -6.85 -3.76
CA PHE A 51 -6.10 -6.82 -2.67
C PHE A 51 -6.44 -7.87 -1.60
N SER A 52 -5.44 -8.63 -1.16
CA SER A 52 -5.59 -9.74 -0.23
C SER A 52 -4.49 -9.78 0.83
N ASN A 53 -4.60 -10.72 1.77
CA ASN A 53 -3.60 -10.96 2.82
C ASN A 53 -2.21 -11.38 2.28
N HIS A 54 -2.08 -11.72 0.99
CA HIS A 54 -0.80 -12.09 0.39
C HIS A 54 -0.08 -10.91 -0.27
N ASP A 55 -0.79 -9.79 -0.44
CA ASP A 55 -0.31 -8.63 -1.16
C ASP A 55 0.26 -7.58 -0.21
N TYR A 56 0.98 -6.61 -0.76
CA TYR A 56 1.58 -5.53 0.02
C TYR A 56 1.27 -4.16 -0.56
N LEU A 57 1.11 -3.18 0.32
CA LEU A 57 1.08 -1.76 0.00
C LEU A 57 2.47 -1.16 0.18
N LEU A 58 3.00 -0.55 -0.88
CA LEU A 58 4.20 0.27 -0.84
C LEU A 58 3.81 1.74 -0.78
N LEU A 59 3.99 2.33 0.41
CA LEU A 59 3.60 3.71 0.68
C LEU A 59 4.65 4.68 0.09
N MET A 60 4.32 5.27 -1.04
CA MET A 60 5.17 6.19 -1.80
C MET A 60 4.34 7.25 -2.50
N GLY A 61 4.92 8.44 -2.67
CA GLY A 61 4.30 9.59 -3.33
C GLY A 61 3.52 10.47 -2.36
N ASP A 62 2.34 10.92 -2.78
CA ASP A 62 1.54 11.93 -2.08
C ASP A 62 0.87 11.37 -0.80
N PRO A 63 0.92 12.11 0.33
CA PRO A 63 0.31 11.70 1.61
C PRO A 63 -1.20 11.42 1.56
N VAL A 64 -1.97 12.19 0.81
CA VAL A 64 -3.41 12.03 0.63
C VAL A 64 -3.70 10.75 -0.17
N ALA A 65 -2.96 10.47 -1.24
CA ALA A 65 -3.08 9.20 -1.97
C ALA A 65 -2.76 8.01 -1.06
N ILE A 66 -1.70 8.11 -0.26
CA ILE A 66 -1.29 7.09 0.70
C ILE A 66 -2.42 6.81 1.70
N GLY A 67 -3.04 7.85 2.24
CA GLY A 67 -4.17 7.73 3.17
C GLY A 67 -5.40 7.08 2.52
N LEU A 68 -5.76 7.50 1.30
CA LEU A 68 -6.89 6.95 0.55
C LEU A 68 -6.66 5.47 0.18
N ALA A 69 -5.48 5.14 -0.36
CA ALA A 69 -5.14 3.78 -0.76
C ALA A 69 -5.13 2.82 0.44
N THR A 70 -4.56 3.25 1.57
CA THR A 70 -4.54 2.44 2.80
C THR A 70 -5.95 2.21 3.34
N SER A 71 -6.79 3.25 3.36
CA SER A 71 -8.19 3.15 3.80
C SER A 71 -8.99 2.20 2.91
N ILE A 72 -8.86 2.31 1.58
CA ILE A 72 -9.56 1.46 0.61
C ILE A 72 -9.09 0.00 0.70
N ALA A 73 -7.78 -0.23 0.82
CA ALA A 73 -7.25 -1.59 0.97
C ALA A 73 -7.75 -2.26 2.26
N ALA A 74 -7.78 -1.52 3.38
CA ALA A 74 -8.34 -2.01 4.63
C ALA A 74 -9.84 -2.30 4.50
N GLU A 75 -10.62 -1.40 3.87
CA GLU A 75 -12.05 -1.61 3.62
C GLU A 75 -12.30 -2.90 2.83
N PHE A 76 -11.52 -3.15 1.78
CA PHE A 76 -11.67 -4.33 0.92
C PHE A 76 -11.15 -5.63 1.53
N ASN A 77 -10.27 -5.54 2.53
CA ASN A 77 -9.65 -6.70 3.15
C ASN A 77 -9.96 -6.83 4.65
N LEU A 78 -11.18 -6.43 5.04
CA LEU A 78 -11.72 -6.61 6.40
C LEU A 78 -10.81 -6.05 7.50
N GLY A 79 -10.25 -4.87 7.27
CA GLY A 79 -9.35 -4.16 8.19
C GLY A 79 -7.89 -4.61 8.13
N ARG A 80 -7.54 -5.66 7.38
CA ARG A 80 -6.16 -6.16 7.28
C ARG A 80 -5.41 -5.50 6.14
N VAL A 81 -4.21 -5.00 6.43
CA VAL A 81 -3.30 -4.44 5.42
C VAL A 81 -1.88 -4.87 5.73
N ARG A 82 -1.14 -5.27 4.69
CA ARG A 82 0.31 -5.51 4.78
C ARG A 82 1.05 -4.42 4.03
N PHE A 83 2.14 -3.94 4.61
CA PHE A 83 2.94 -2.84 4.12
C PHE A 83 4.38 -3.28 3.87
N LEU A 84 5.05 -2.63 2.92
CA LEU A 84 6.52 -2.70 2.80
C LEU A 84 7.16 -1.43 3.37
N LYS A 85 7.78 -1.55 4.54
CA LYS A 85 8.53 -0.45 5.17
C LYS A 85 9.99 -0.47 4.72
N TRP A 86 10.45 0.61 4.12
CA TRP A 86 11.86 0.78 3.77
C TRP A 86 12.72 1.02 5.02
N SER A 87 13.81 0.26 5.16
CA SER A 87 14.88 0.53 6.13
C SER A 87 16.13 1.02 5.43
N ARG A 88 16.52 2.26 5.73
CA ARG A 88 17.72 2.89 5.15
C ARG A 88 19.02 2.19 5.58
N ARG A 89 19.07 1.65 6.81
CA ARG A 89 20.29 1.03 7.35
C ARG A 89 20.68 -0.25 6.61
N GLY A 90 19.69 -1.07 6.27
CA GLY A 90 19.91 -2.32 5.56
C GLY A 90 19.66 -2.25 4.07
N ALA A 91 19.17 -1.13 3.55
CA ALA A 91 18.68 -1.00 2.17
C ALA A 91 17.68 -2.11 1.78
N VAL A 92 16.76 -2.43 2.70
CA VAL A 92 15.77 -3.52 2.53
C VAL A 92 14.37 -3.08 2.95
N TYR A 93 13.37 -3.76 2.40
CA TYR A 93 11.99 -3.66 2.84
C TYR A 93 11.68 -4.69 3.92
N PHE A 94 10.95 -4.25 4.94
CA PHE A 94 10.38 -5.11 5.97
C PHE A 94 8.86 -5.20 5.77
N PRO A 95 8.29 -6.43 5.69
CA PRO A 95 6.86 -6.60 5.68
C PRO A 95 6.30 -6.28 7.07
N ILE A 96 5.24 -5.48 7.12
CA ILE A 96 4.49 -5.16 8.35
C ILE A 96 3.05 -5.49 8.10
N GLU A 97 2.43 -6.23 9.00
CA GLU A 97 1.00 -6.53 8.96
C GLU A 97 0.27 -5.73 10.04
N ALA A 98 -0.89 -5.20 9.68
CA ALA A 98 -1.79 -4.53 10.59
C ALA A 98 -3.21 -5.05 10.39
N ASP A 99 -3.91 -5.31 11.48
CA ASP A 99 -5.35 -5.58 11.50
C ASP A 99 -6.04 -4.49 12.32
N LEU A 100 -6.82 -3.65 11.65
CA LEU A 100 -7.53 -2.52 12.26
C LEU A 100 -8.74 -2.95 13.11
N GLN A 101 -9.15 -4.22 13.05
CA GLN A 101 -10.25 -4.76 13.86
C GLN A 101 -9.74 -5.47 15.12
N LEU A 102 -8.42 -5.63 15.27
CA LEU A 102 -7.82 -6.27 16.44
C LEU A 102 -8.13 -5.45 17.70
N ARG A 103 -8.77 -6.07 18.69
CA ARG A 103 -9.06 -5.44 19.99
C ARG A 103 -7.97 -5.83 21.01
N PRO A 104 -7.42 -4.88 21.79
CA PRO A 104 -6.31 -5.15 22.72
C PRO A 104 -6.58 -6.21 23.81
N ALA A 105 -7.83 -6.57 24.07
CA ALA A 105 -8.21 -7.50 25.14
C ALA A 105 -8.01 -8.99 24.81
N GLU A 106 -7.60 -9.34 23.58
CA GLU A 106 -7.36 -10.73 23.15
C GLU A 106 -5.86 -11.09 23.09
N VAL A 107 -4.98 -10.16 23.50
CA VAL A 107 -3.57 -10.45 23.71
C VAL A 107 -3.39 -10.95 25.14
N CYS A 108 -3.68 -12.24 25.37
CA CYS A 108 -3.20 -12.91 26.57
C CYS A 108 -1.67 -12.90 26.52
N VAL A 109 -1.07 -12.21 27.48
CA VAL A 109 0.37 -12.23 27.77
C VAL A 109 0.78 -13.64 28.21
#